data_AF-A0A6S7HN17-F1
#
_entry.id   AF-A0A6S7HN17-F1
#
_cell.length_a   1.000
_cell.length_b   1.000
_cell.length_c   1.000
_cell.angle_alpha   90.00
_cell.angle_beta   90.00
_cell.angle_gamma   90.00
#
_symmetry.space_group_name_H-M   'P 1'
#
loop_
_entity.id
_entity.type
_entity.pdbx_description
1 polymer ?
#
loop_
_entity_poly.entity_id
_entity_poly.type
_entity_poly.pdbx_seq_one_letter_code
_entity_poly.pdbx_strand_id
1 'polypeptide(L)'
;MLLKLEEEMKKIKLQLEKDILSEQQRANEAERRASLVAKAEEQRVADLEAKLSELSNVVGKYERLRSHDQMEIKKLKDRLHMFTITPKDDNMSDNRNLENDLNLDNDNLDDVFRKLKDVLRFRFENREEIPESDDVGFSRADLECILKNDPAHKACREELRQLKDEFECYKAKVQIMRKSRLESETDSNSKDTEKFKTQIKDLKTTVESLQKELEDKDCELDVLQERLAYEKVNLQKLHHSELESERTIYAAKMQELEKQVQNQRSRTMLLINEKDCEIERLKKKVATEHSGSSSVHRKNTAMLSRKPSSSDDAVNELLLQSSPSPLVHYAQEQAYCEAEFMSLKKQRRELEETMQEVRLREEQASEQVELLKEEIRKLERNCSRENANLEYLKNVILRYLLTNSESVRQQMVAAISAILEFSPQEISRVKQTAKGWWGR
;
A
#
# COMPACT_ATOMS: atom_id res chain seq x y z
N MET A 1 16.18 85.01 0.29
CA MET A 1 16.65 83.78 -0.39
C MET A 1 17.15 82.76 0.63
N LEU A 2 18.09 83.13 1.53
CA LEU A 2 18.61 82.26 2.59
C LEU A 2 17.55 81.62 3.50
N LEU A 3 16.58 82.40 4.00
CA LEU A 3 15.51 81.87 4.88
C LEU A 3 14.65 80.76 4.22
N LYS A 4 14.34 80.90 2.92
CA LYS A 4 13.60 79.85 2.18
C LYS A 4 14.43 78.58 2.04
N LEU A 5 15.74 78.72 1.82
CA LEU A 5 16.65 77.59 1.69
C LEU A 5 16.80 76.84 3.02
N GLU A 6 16.87 77.55 4.15
CA GLU A 6 16.88 76.94 5.49
C GLU A 6 15.59 76.19 5.80
N GLU A 7 14.45 76.72 5.38
CA GLU A 7 13.14 76.11 5.57
C GLU A 7 12.98 74.84 4.72
N GLU A 8 13.44 74.87 3.46
CA GLU A 8 13.52 73.69 2.60
C GLU A 8 14.48 72.63 3.15
N MET A 9 15.66 73.02 3.64
CA MET A 9 16.59 72.08 4.28
C MET A 9 15.99 71.40 5.52
N LYS A 10 15.24 72.13 6.34
CA LYS A 10 14.53 71.54 7.50
C LYS A 10 13.48 70.56 7.05
N LYS A 11 12.71 70.89 6.01
CA LYS A 11 11.68 70.00 5.45
C LYS A 11 12.28 68.73 4.86
N ILE A 12 13.40 68.82 4.14
CA ILE A 12 14.11 67.67 3.58
C ILE A 12 14.66 66.79 4.71
N LYS A 13 15.28 67.36 5.75
CA LYS A 13 15.76 66.59 6.91
C LYS A 13 14.65 65.82 7.60
N LEU A 14 13.51 66.46 7.82
CA LEU A 14 12.36 65.85 8.48
C LEU A 14 11.73 64.74 7.62
N GLN A 15 11.71 64.92 6.29
CA GLN A 15 11.28 63.90 5.36
C GLN A 15 12.25 62.70 5.35
N LEU A 16 13.56 62.95 5.29
CA LEU A 16 14.58 61.89 5.35
C LEU A 16 14.51 61.10 6.66
N GLU A 17 14.31 61.77 7.79
CA GLU A 17 14.18 61.10 9.10
C GLU A 17 12.93 60.19 9.14
N LYS A 18 11.82 60.66 8.57
CA LYS A 18 10.60 59.85 8.43
C LYS A 18 10.81 58.66 7.49
N ASP A 19 11.49 58.86 6.37
CA ASP A 19 11.76 57.82 5.38
C ASP A 19 12.69 56.75 5.98
N ILE A 20 13.75 57.15 6.69
CA ILE A 20 14.66 56.24 7.42
C ILE A 20 13.88 55.41 8.44
N LEU A 21 12.99 56.03 9.21
CA LEU A 21 12.22 55.32 10.24
C LEU A 21 11.23 54.32 9.61
N SER A 22 10.61 54.70 8.49
CA SER A 22 9.72 53.79 7.74
C SER A 22 10.49 52.61 7.12
N GLU A 23 11.69 52.86 6.59
CA GLU A 23 12.52 51.82 6.00
C GLU A 23 13.08 50.89 7.08
N GLN A 24 13.43 51.42 8.26
CA GLN A 24 13.87 50.62 9.41
C GLN A 24 12.73 49.74 9.95
N GLN A 25 11.50 50.25 9.99
CA GLN A 25 10.34 49.41 10.30
C GLN A 25 10.16 48.30 9.26
N ARG A 26 10.21 48.64 7.97
CA ARG A 26 10.09 47.67 6.88
C ARG A 26 11.18 46.60 6.93
N ALA A 27 12.42 46.98 7.24
CA ALA A 27 13.54 46.06 7.42
C ALA A 27 13.32 45.11 8.61
N ASN A 28 12.91 45.64 9.77
CA ASN A 28 12.61 44.82 10.95
C ASN A 28 11.46 43.83 10.68
N GLU A 29 10.42 44.24 9.93
CA GLU A 29 9.35 43.32 9.56
C GLU A 29 9.83 42.23 8.58
N ALA A 30 10.67 42.59 7.61
CA ALA A 30 11.25 41.66 6.66
C ALA A 30 12.15 40.64 7.37
N GLU A 31 12.98 41.08 8.32
CA GLU A 31 13.84 40.22 9.14
C GLU A 31 13.01 39.25 9.98
N ARG A 32 11.93 39.73 10.62
CA ARG A 32 11.04 38.87 11.40
C ARG A 32 10.34 37.82 10.53
N ARG A 33 9.86 38.20 9.33
CA ARG A 33 9.26 37.26 8.37
C ARG A 33 10.29 36.22 7.91
N ALA A 34 11.50 36.66 7.57
CA ALA A 34 12.59 35.77 7.18
C ALA A 34 12.96 34.79 8.30
N SER A 35 13.02 35.26 9.55
CA SER A 35 13.30 34.41 10.72
C SER A 35 12.21 33.35 10.94
N LEU A 36 10.94 33.70 10.76
CA LEU A 36 9.84 32.73 10.86
C LEU A 36 9.90 31.67 9.77
N VAL A 37 10.15 32.07 8.53
CA VAL A 37 10.31 31.13 7.41
C VAL A 37 11.52 30.22 7.61
N ALA A 38 12.65 30.77 8.06
CA ALA A 38 13.85 29.98 8.35
C ALA A 38 13.60 28.92 9.43
N LYS A 39 12.90 29.27 10.52
CA LYS A 39 12.53 28.31 11.57
C LYS A 39 11.58 27.22 11.07
N ALA A 40 10.63 27.57 10.20
CA ALA A 40 9.70 26.60 9.61
C ALA A 40 10.43 25.61 8.69
N GLU A 41 11.35 26.11 7.86
CA GLU A 41 12.19 25.25 7.01
C GLU A 41 13.15 24.40 7.83
N GLU A 42 13.77 24.94 8.88
CA GLU A 42 14.64 24.16 9.79
C GLU A 42 13.87 23.02 10.46
N GLN A 43 12.65 23.28 10.94
CA GLN A 43 11.78 22.23 11.48
C GLN A 43 11.43 21.18 10.43
N ARG A 44 11.10 21.60 9.20
CA ARG A 44 10.80 20.68 8.10
C ARG A 44 12.00 19.81 7.74
N VAL A 45 13.21 20.38 7.75
CA VAL A 45 14.46 19.64 7.53
C VAL A 45 14.69 18.64 8.66
N ALA A 46 14.52 19.04 9.92
CA ALA A 46 14.66 18.14 11.07
C ALA A 46 13.68 16.95 11.00
N ASP A 47 12.43 17.20 10.61
CA ASP A 47 11.42 16.15 10.44
C ASP A 47 11.78 15.19 9.28
N LEU A 48 12.34 15.72 8.19
CA LEU A 48 12.82 14.90 7.08
C LEU A 48 14.05 14.07 7.46
N GLU A 49 14.99 14.64 8.22
CA GLU A 49 16.16 13.92 8.74
C GLU A 49 15.76 12.80 9.70
N ALA A 50 14.76 13.04 10.56
CA ALA A 50 14.21 12.01 11.44
C ALA A 50 13.61 10.85 10.64
N LYS A 51 12.77 11.14 9.64
CA LYS A 51 12.21 10.11 8.74
C LYS A 51 13.29 9.36 7.96
N LEU A 52 14.33 10.06 7.52
CA LEU A 52 15.45 9.45 6.79
C LEU A 52 16.29 8.53 7.70
N SER A 53 16.44 8.89 8.97
CA SER A 53 17.06 8.04 10.00
C SER A 53 16.21 6.78 10.29
N GLU A 54 14.89 6.93 10.40
CA GLU A 54 13.97 5.79 10.54
C GLU A 54 14.05 4.83 9.36
N LEU A 55 13.98 5.36 8.13
CA LEU A 55 14.15 4.59 6.90
C LEU A 55 15.51 3.88 6.87
N SER A 56 16.60 4.58 7.21
CA SER A 56 17.94 3.98 7.27
C SER A 56 18.03 2.86 8.30
N ASN A 57 17.37 3.01 9.46
CA ASN A 57 17.30 1.97 10.47
C ASN A 57 16.51 0.76 10.01
N VAL A 58 15.38 0.97 9.33
CA VAL A 58 14.53 -0.11 8.79
C VAL A 58 15.29 -0.86 7.69
N VAL A 59 15.88 -0.15 6.72
CA VAL A 59 16.72 -0.76 5.67
C VAL A 59 17.89 -1.52 6.30
N GLY A 60 18.55 -0.96 7.30
CA GLY A 60 19.64 -1.61 8.02
C GLY A 60 19.20 -2.86 8.81
N LYS A 61 17.95 -2.94 9.27
CA LYS A 61 17.36 -4.17 9.86
C LYS A 61 17.09 -5.21 8.78
N TYR A 62 16.51 -4.81 7.65
CA TYR A 62 16.24 -5.70 6.52
C TYR A 62 17.53 -6.29 5.93
N GLU A 63 18.58 -5.49 5.76
CA GLU A 63 19.86 -5.98 5.23
C GLU A 63 20.51 -6.99 6.19
N ARG A 64 20.41 -6.76 7.51
CA ARG A 64 20.85 -7.72 8.54
C ARG A 64 20.07 -9.03 8.49
N LEU A 65 18.75 -8.96 8.37
CA LEU A 65 17.90 -10.15 8.24
C LEU A 65 18.21 -10.92 6.96
N ARG A 66 18.36 -10.22 5.84
CA ARG A 66 18.75 -10.80 4.55
C ARG A 66 20.11 -11.49 4.62
N SER A 67 21.09 -10.87 5.27
CA SER A 67 22.42 -11.47 5.49
C SER A 67 22.35 -12.73 6.35
N HIS A 68 21.53 -12.70 7.42
CA HIS A 68 21.24 -13.87 8.24
C HIS A 68 20.61 -15.00 7.42
N ASP A 69 19.57 -14.71 6.64
CA ASP A 69 18.88 -15.69 5.79
C ASP A 69 19.82 -16.27 4.73
N GLN A 70 20.67 -15.45 4.12
CA GLN A 70 21.71 -15.95 3.19
C GLN A 70 22.69 -16.90 3.87
N MET A 71 23.07 -16.63 5.12
CA MET A 71 23.94 -17.51 5.90
C MET A 71 23.23 -18.84 6.23
N GLU A 72 21.96 -18.81 6.59
CA GLU A 72 21.17 -20.02 6.83
C GLU A 72 20.99 -20.85 5.56
N ILE A 73 20.64 -20.20 4.44
CA ILE A 73 20.56 -20.84 3.13
C ILE A 73 21.90 -21.50 2.78
N LYS A 74 23.04 -20.83 3.05
CA LYS A 74 24.36 -21.42 2.82
C LYS A 74 24.57 -22.66 3.71
N LYS A 75 24.26 -22.60 5.01
CA LYS A 75 24.34 -23.77 5.91
C LYS A 75 23.45 -24.93 5.44
N LEU A 76 22.24 -24.65 4.98
CA LEU A 76 21.32 -25.65 4.44
C LEU A 76 21.85 -26.24 3.13
N LYS A 77 22.41 -25.42 2.23
CA LYS A 77 23.10 -25.89 1.02
C LYS A 77 24.29 -26.77 1.35
N ASP A 78 25.10 -26.39 2.34
CA ASP A 78 26.27 -27.17 2.77
C ASP A 78 25.83 -28.52 3.39
N ARG A 79 24.76 -28.55 4.19
CA ARG A 79 24.16 -29.81 4.70
C ARG A 79 23.60 -30.67 3.57
N LEU A 80 22.88 -30.08 2.62
CA LEU A 80 22.36 -30.80 1.45
C LEU A 80 23.51 -31.37 0.63
N HIS A 81 24.58 -30.59 0.44
CA HIS A 81 25.78 -31.03 -0.25
C HIS A 81 26.47 -32.17 0.49
N MET A 82 26.55 -32.12 1.83
CA MET A 82 27.01 -33.24 2.65
C MET A 82 26.14 -34.49 2.46
N PHE A 83 24.81 -34.37 2.44
CA PHE A 83 23.92 -35.50 2.14
C PHE A 83 24.00 -35.99 0.68
N THR A 84 24.45 -35.14 -0.23
CA THR A 84 24.61 -35.49 -1.65
C THR A 84 26.00 -36.10 -1.93
N ILE A 85 27.02 -35.71 -1.17
CA ILE A 85 28.38 -36.22 -1.22
C ILE A 85 28.54 -37.49 -0.39
N THR A 86 27.78 -37.68 0.69
CA THR A 86 27.68 -39.00 1.32
C THR A 86 27.22 -39.96 0.23
N PRO A 87 28.09 -40.88 -0.22
CA PRO A 87 27.72 -41.78 -1.29
C PRO A 87 26.47 -42.54 -0.85
N LYS A 88 25.62 -42.82 -1.84
CA LYS A 88 24.73 -43.97 -1.81
C LYS A 88 25.60 -45.23 -1.68
N ASP A 89 26.17 -45.45 -0.51
CA ASP A 89 26.69 -46.75 -0.11
C ASP A 89 25.50 -47.51 0.50
N ASP A 90 24.89 -48.33 -0.34
CA ASP A 90 24.38 -49.68 -0.04
C ASP A 90 24.05 -50.02 1.41
N ASN A 91 23.08 -49.33 2.03
CA ASN A 91 22.42 -49.87 3.23
C ASN A 91 21.00 -49.32 3.45
N MET A 92 20.22 -49.25 2.37
CA MET A 92 18.76 -49.15 2.45
C MET A 92 18.11 -50.47 2.01
N SER A 93 18.53 -51.57 2.65
CA SER A 93 17.74 -52.80 2.74
C SER A 93 17.36 -53.00 4.20
N ASP A 94 16.47 -52.15 4.74
CA ASP A 94 15.85 -52.41 6.04
C ASP A 94 14.53 -51.64 6.20
N ASN A 95 13.64 -51.73 5.20
CA ASN A 95 12.26 -51.30 5.39
C ASN A 95 11.23 -52.07 4.55
N ARG A 96 11.36 -53.42 4.53
CA ARG A 96 10.32 -54.33 4.00
C ARG A 96 9.94 -55.45 4.99
N ASN A 97 10.07 -55.22 6.30
CA ASN A 97 9.69 -56.21 7.31
C ASN A 97 8.63 -55.64 8.27
N LEU A 98 7.43 -55.37 7.77
CA LEU A 98 6.25 -55.19 8.64
C LEU A 98 4.94 -55.73 8.02
N GLU A 99 5.01 -56.76 7.18
CA GLU A 99 3.80 -57.37 6.61
C GLU A 99 3.77 -58.91 6.60
N ASN A 100 4.68 -59.59 7.31
CA ASN A 100 4.80 -61.06 7.27
C ASN A 100 4.79 -61.75 8.65
N ASP A 101 4.01 -61.26 9.61
CA ASP A 101 3.96 -61.81 10.98
C ASP A 101 2.58 -62.41 11.36
N LEU A 102 1.91 -63.08 10.42
CA LEU A 102 0.65 -63.82 10.69
C LEU A 102 0.62 -65.26 10.18
N ASN A 103 1.77 -65.90 9.92
CA ASN A 103 1.78 -67.25 9.34
C ASN A 103 2.72 -68.24 10.06
N LEU A 104 2.64 -68.28 11.39
CA LEU A 104 3.26 -69.34 12.18
C LEU A 104 2.27 -69.89 13.21
N ASP A 105 1.50 -70.92 12.83
CA ASP A 105 0.98 -72.01 13.70
C ASP A 105 -0.09 -72.92 13.04
N ASN A 106 -0.22 -72.96 11.71
CA ASN A 106 -1.19 -73.87 11.07
C ASN A 106 -0.68 -75.32 10.91
N ASP A 107 0.64 -75.51 10.79
CA ASP A 107 1.23 -76.85 10.60
C ASP A 107 1.19 -77.72 11.88
N ASN A 108 1.18 -77.09 13.06
CA ASN A 108 1.05 -77.78 14.34
C ASN A 108 -0.36 -78.30 14.60
N LEU A 109 -1.40 -77.64 14.07
CA LEU A 109 -2.79 -78.04 14.25
C LEU A 109 -3.16 -79.22 13.36
N ASP A 110 -2.64 -79.27 12.13
CA ASP A 110 -2.84 -80.37 11.20
C ASP A 110 -2.19 -81.68 11.69
N ASP A 111 -1.04 -81.60 12.36
CA ASP A 111 -0.39 -82.75 12.98
C ASP A 111 -1.15 -83.28 14.22
N VAL A 112 -1.75 -82.39 15.00
CA VAL A 112 -2.63 -82.80 16.12
C VAL A 112 -3.93 -83.44 15.59
N PHE A 113 -4.50 -82.91 14.51
CA PHE A 113 -5.67 -83.49 13.86
C PHE A 113 -5.39 -84.87 13.25
N ARG A 114 -4.21 -85.07 12.64
CA ARG A 114 -3.76 -86.39 12.16
C ARG A 114 -3.67 -87.39 13.31
N LYS A 115 -2.99 -87.04 14.40
CA LYS A 115 -2.85 -87.91 15.58
C LYS A 115 -4.19 -88.26 16.23
N LEU A 116 -5.12 -87.30 16.32
CA LEU A 116 -6.46 -87.54 16.87
C LEU A 116 -7.30 -88.46 15.96
N LYS A 117 -7.16 -88.32 14.64
CA LYS A 117 -7.81 -89.20 13.66
C LYS A 117 -7.28 -90.64 13.74
N ASP A 118 -5.99 -90.81 13.98
CA ASP A 118 -5.38 -92.14 14.12
C ASP A 118 -5.77 -92.82 15.44
N VAL A 119 -5.90 -92.07 16.55
CA VAL A 119 -6.41 -92.60 17.83
C VAL A 119 -7.90 -93.01 17.74
N LEU A 120 -8.71 -92.20 17.05
CA LEU A 120 -10.13 -92.54 16.81
C LEU A 120 -10.28 -93.74 15.89
N ARG A 121 -9.42 -93.87 14.86
CA ARG A 121 -9.39 -95.06 13.98
C ARG A 121 -8.99 -96.32 14.74
N PHE A 122 -7.96 -96.24 15.59
CA PHE A 122 -7.52 -97.35 16.43
C PHE A 122 -8.60 -97.81 17.43
N ARG A 123 -9.44 -96.89 17.94
CA ARG A 123 -10.60 -97.26 18.77
C ARG A 123 -11.79 -97.81 17.98
N PHE A 124 -11.96 -97.40 16.72
CA PHE A 124 -13.00 -97.94 15.84
C PHE A 124 -12.66 -99.36 15.34
N GLU A 125 -11.38 -99.65 15.10
CA GLU A 125 -10.89 -100.95 14.62
C GLU A 125 -10.80 -102.01 15.74
N ASN A 126 -10.73 -101.59 17.00
CA ASN A 126 -10.71 -102.49 18.18
C ASN A 126 -12.06 -102.59 18.90
N ARG A 127 -13.18 -102.52 18.17
CA ARG A 127 -14.52 -102.72 18.76
C ARG A 127 -14.74 -104.21 18.99
N GLU A 128 -14.28 -104.70 20.13
CA GLU A 128 -14.61 -106.02 20.66
C GLU A 128 -16.13 -106.09 20.86
N GLU A 129 -16.75 -107.08 20.20
CA GLU A 129 -18.17 -107.40 20.33
C GLU A 129 -18.50 -107.71 21.80
N ILE A 130 -19.40 -106.92 22.39
CA ILE A 130 -20.02 -107.27 23.67
C ILE A 130 -21.35 -107.96 23.34
N PRO A 131 -21.54 -109.22 23.72
CA PRO A 131 -22.82 -109.91 23.56
C PRO A 131 -23.90 -109.28 24.45
N GLU A 132 -25.09 -109.17 23.89
CA GLU A 132 -26.34 -108.89 24.60
C GLU A 132 -26.54 -109.89 25.75
N SER A 133 -26.79 -109.40 26.97
CA SER A 133 -27.39 -110.19 28.05
C SER A 133 -28.09 -109.27 29.05
N ASP A 134 -29.41 -109.42 29.05
CA ASP A 134 -30.32 -109.41 30.19
C ASP A 134 -30.38 -108.21 31.15
N ASP A 135 -31.49 -107.51 30.98
CA ASP A 135 -32.28 -106.77 31.96
C ASP A 135 -32.22 -107.37 33.38
N VAL A 136 -31.40 -106.75 34.24
CA VAL A 136 -31.58 -106.82 35.70
C VAL A 136 -31.68 -105.38 36.20
N GLY A 137 -32.92 -104.94 36.39
CA GLY A 137 -33.23 -103.65 36.99
C GLY A 137 -32.63 -103.49 38.38
N PHE A 138 -31.48 -102.80 38.46
CA PHE A 138 -31.02 -102.20 39.71
C PHE A 138 -31.84 -100.94 39.97
N SER A 139 -32.52 -100.89 41.12
CA SER A 139 -33.20 -99.66 41.56
C SER A 139 -32.17 -98.54 41.72
N ARG A 140 -32.55 -97.31 41.34
CA ARG A 140 -31.73 -96.10 41.44
C ARG A 140 -31.11 -95.90 42.84
N ALA A 141 -31.76 -96.39 43.89
CA ALA A 141 -31.28 -96.34 45.27
C ALA A 141 -30.14 -97.34 45.56
N ASP A 142 -30.10 -98.49 44.88
CA ASP A 142 -29.08 -99.52 45.07
C ASP A 142 -27.78 -99.16 44.32
N LEU A 143 -27.91 -98.60 43.11
CA LEU A 143 -26.80 -97.99 42.37
C LEU A 143 -26.17 -96.82 43.14
N GLU A 144 -26.98 -95.98 43.78
CA GLU A 144 -26.49 -94.84 44.55
C GLU A 144 -25.78 -95.27 45.85
N CYS A 145 -26.12 -96.43 46.42
CA CYS A 145 -25.47 -96.99 47.60
C CYS A 145 -24.11 -97.64 47.27
N ILE A 146 -24.02 -98.34 46.12
CA ILE A 146 -22.76 -98.92 45.61
C ILE A 146 -21.79 -97.80 45.20
N LEU A 147 -22.26 -96.79 44.46
CA LEU A 147 -21.44 -95.65 44.04
C LEU A 147 -21.04 -94.72 45.20
N LYS A 148 -21.78 -94.69 46.32
CA LYS A 148 -21.33 -93.95 47.52
C LYS A 148 -20.18 -94.64 48.25
N ASN A 149 -20.05 -95.96 48.11
CA ASN A 149 -19.02 -96.76 48.79
C ASN A 149 -17.83 -97.11 47.88
N ASP A 150 -17.94 -96.89 46.57
CA ASP A 150 -16.84 -97.06 45.62
C ASP A 150 -15.80 -95.91 45.74
N PRO A 151 -14.52 -96.21 46.06
CA PRO A 151 -13.45 -95.22 46.13
C PRO A 151 -13.26 -94.44 44.82
N ALA A 152 -13.54 -95.04 43.65
CA ALA A 152 -13.42 -94.36 42.36
C ALA A 152 -14.49 -93.26 42.17
N HIS A 153 -15.72 -93.50 42.65
CA HIS A 153 -16.81 -92.53 42.57
C HIS A 153 -16.68 -91.42 43.62
N LYS A 154 -16.04 -91.69 44.77
CA LYS A 154 -15.61 -90.63 45.72
C LYS A 154 -14.54 -89.73 45.10
N ALA A 155 -13.53 -90.29 44.44
CA ALA A 155 -12.50 -89.53 43.73
C ALA A 155 -13.11 -88.65 42.62
N CYS A 156 -14.00 -89.21 41.80
CA CYS A 156 -14.69 -88.46 40.74
C CYS A 156 -15.57 -87.32 41.31
N ARG A 157 -16.24 -87.53 42.45
CA ARG A 157 -17.00 -86.47 43.13
C ARG A 157 -16.09 -85.38 43.69
N GLU A 158 -14.92 -85.75 44.18
CA GLU A 158 -13.92 -84.81 44.69
C GLU A 158 -13.26 -84.01 43.57
N GLU A 159 -12.94 -84.63 42.44
CA GLU A 159 -12.49 -83.95 41.21
C GLU A 159 -13.55 -83.00 40.67
N LEU A 160 -14.82 -83.41 40.66
CA LEU A 160 -15.92 -82.54 40.22
C LEU A 160 -16.14 -81.37 41.19
N ARG A 161 -15.86 -81.55 42.49
CA ARG A 161 -15.85 -80.47 43.47
C ARG A 161 -14.67 -79.53 43.23
N GLN A 162 -13.46 -80.05 43.06
CA GLN A 162 -12.27 -79.26 42.75
C GLN A 162 -12.46 -78.46 41.46
N LEU A 163 -13.01 -79.07 40.41
CA LEU A 163 -13.27 -78.38 39.14
C LEU A 163 -14.33 -77.27 39.28
N LYS A 164 -15.34 -77.47 40.14
CA LYS A 164 -16.30 -76.40 40.47
C LYS A 164 -15.65 -75.27 41.25
N ASP A 165 -14.80 -75.59 42.23
CA ASP A 165 -14.08 -74.59 43.02
C ASP A 165 -13.09 -73.80 42.13
N GLU A 166 -12.40 -74.48 41.21
CA GLU A 166 -11.54 -73.86 40.19
C GLU A 166 -12.33 -72.99 39.22
N PHE A 167 -13.51 -73.43 38.79
CA PHE A 167 -14.38 -72.65 37.93
C PHE A 167 -14.91 -71.39 38.62
N GLU A 168 -15.36 -71.48 39.87
CA GLU A 168 -15.76 -70.30 40.64
C GLU A 168 -14.57 -69.37 40.90
N CYS A 169 -13.38 -69.91 41.17
CA CYS A 169 -12.15 -69.12 41.25
C CYS A 169 -11.81 -68.43 39.92
N TYR A 170 -11.96 -69.11 38.79
CA TYR A 170 -11.71 -68.54 37.46
C TYR A 170 -12.73 -67.44 37.14
N LYS A 171 -14.01 -67.68 37.43
CA LYS A 171 -15.08 -66.68 37.26
C LYS A 171 -14.85 -65.44 38.11
N ALA A 172 -14.45 -65.61 39.37
CA ALA A 172 -14.07 -64.50 40.25
C ALA A 172 -12.86 -63.73 39.69
N LYS A 173 -11.81 -64.43 39.22
CA LYS A 173 -10.64 -63.81 38.59
C LYS A 173 -11.00 -63.03 37.32
N VAL A 174 -11.84 -63.59 36.44
CA VAL A 174 -12.31 -62.91 35.22
C VAL A 174 -13.16 -61.68 35.56
N GLN A 175 -14.01 -61.75 36.58
CA GLN A 175 -14.77 -60.59 37.05
C GLN A 175 -13.88 -59.49 37.62
N ILE A 176 -12.88 -59.85 38.45
CA ILE A 176 -11.91 -58.89 39.00
C ILE A 176 -11.10 -58.25 37.87
N MET A 177 -10.61 -59.03 36.91
CA MET A 177 -9.82 -58.52 35.78
C MET A 177 -10.64 -57.61 34.85
N ARG A 178 -11.92 -57.95 34.60
CA ARG A 178 -12.83 -57.05 33.86
C ARG A 178 -13.09 -55.76 34.63
N LYS A 179 -13.31 -55.84 35.95
CA LYS A 179 -13.55 -54.67 36.80
C LYS A 179 -12.31 -53.77 36.86
N SER A 180 -11.12 -54.34 37.08
CA SER A 180 -9.86 -53.59 37.11
C SER A 180 -9.53 -52.97 35.76
N ARG A 181 -9.83 -53.66 34.64
CA ARG A 181 -9.66 -53.11 33.30
C ARG A 181 -10.62 -51.93 33.06
N LEU A 182 -11.90 -52.08 33.41
CA LEU A 182 -12.87 -50.99 33.31
C LEU A 182 -12.45 -49.78 34.15
N GLU A 183 -12.01 -50.00 35.39
CA GLU A 183 -11.53 -48.95 36.30
C GLU A 183 -10.29 -48.23 35.73
N SER A 184 -9.33 -48.97 35.17
CA SER A 184 -8.15 -48.38 34.52
C SER A 184 -8.47 -47.57 33.25
N GLU A 185 -9.41 -48.04 32.43
CA GLU A 185 -9.85 -47.35 31.21
C GLU A 185 -10.68 -46.10 31.57
N THR A 186 -11.52 -46.16 32.60
CA THR A 186 -12.26 -44.99 33.10
C THR A 186 -11.33 -43.94 33.71
N ASP A 187 -10.31 -44.35 34.46
CA ASP A 187 -9.34 -43.41 35.05
C ASP A 187 -8.43 -42.76 34.00
N SER A 188 -8.02 -43.52 32.98
CA SER A 188 -7.25 -42.96 31.85
C SER A 188 -8.09 -41.97 31.05
N ASN A 189 -9.32 -42.35 30.70
CA ASN A 189 -10.25 -41.47 29.99
C ASN A 189 -10.60 -40.24 30.82
N SER A 190 -10.78 -40.37 32.14
CA SER A 190 -11.02 -39.23 33.04
C SER A 190 -9.85 -38.24 33.00
N LYS A 191 -8.61 -38.72 33.12
CA LYS A 191 -7.42 -37.86 33.04
C LYS A 191 -7.29 -37.13 31.71
N ASP A 192 -7.57 -37.81 30.60
CA ASP A 192 -7.51 -37.18 29.29
C ASP A 192 -8.65 -36.18 29.07
N THR A 193 -9.86 -36.47 29.57
CA THR A 193 -10.95 -35.49 29.57
C THR A 193 -10.63 -34.26 30.42
N GLU A 194 -9.92 -34.41 31.54
CA GLU A 194 -9.45 -33.28 32.35
C GLU A 194 -8.40 -32.44 31.61
N LYS A 195 -7.43 -33.06 30.92
CA LYS A 195 -6.44 -32.36 30.09
C LYS A 195 -7.10 -31.59 28.94
N PHE A 196 -8.06 -32.20 28.24
CA PHE A 196 -8.79 -31.49 27.18
C PHE A 196 -9.62 -30.36 27.78
N LYS A 197 -10.20 -30.54 28.97
CA LYS A 197 -10.94 -29.48 29.66
C LYS A 197 -10.04 -28.32 30.10
N THR A 198 -8.81 -28.57 30.55
CA THR A 198 -7.84 -27.50 30.85
C THR A 198 -7.39 -26.80 29.58
N GLN A 199 -7.07 -27.55 28.50
CA GLN A 199 -6.72 -26.95 27.21
C GLN A 199 -7.85 -26.10 26.64
N ILE A 200 -9.11 -26.54 26.72
CA ILE A 200 -10.26 -25.74 26.30
C ILE A 200 -10.41 -24.47 27.14
N LYS A 201 -10.11 -24.53 28.45
CA LYS A 201 -10.13 -23.32 29.30
C LYS A 201 -9.02 -22.35 28.91
N ASP A 202 -7.80 -22.84 28.71
CA ASP A 202 -6.65 -22.01 28.31
C ASP A 202 -6.86 -21.40 26.91
N LEU A 203 -7.44 -22.16 25.98
CA LEU A 203 -7.82 -21.65 24.67
C LEU A 203 -8.94 -20.59 24.78
N LYS A 204 -9.90 -20.75 25.69
CA LYS A 204 -10.92 -19.74 25.93
C LYS A 204 -10.34 -18.46 26.51
N THR A 205 -9.47 -18.55 27.51
CA THR A 205 -8.85 -17.35 28.12
C THR A 205 -7.93 -16.63 27.14
N THR A 206 -7.21 -17.36 26.29
CA THR A 206 -6.40 -16.75 25.22
C THR A 206 -7.25 -16.10 24.14
N VAL A 207 -8.39 -16.69 23.76
CA VAL A 207 -9.34 -16.05 22.85
C VAL A 207 -9.93 -14.79 23.46
N GLU A 208 -10.33 -14.82 24.74
CA GLU A 208 -10.84 -13.65 25.47
C GLU A 208 -9.79 -12.55 25.58
N SER A 209 -8.52 -12.89 25.84
CA SER A 209 -7.44 -11.89 25.89
C SER A 209 -7.17 -11.27 24.53
N LEU A 210 -7.14 -12.08 23.46
CA LEU A 210 -6.96 -11.58 22.10
C LEU A 210 -8.13 -10.73 21.62
N GLN A 211 -9.36 -11.08 22.00
CA GLN A 211 -10.55 -10.25 21.72
C GLN A 211 -10.42 -8.89 22.39
N LYS A 212 -10.00 -8.85 23.67
CA LYS A 212 -9.78 -7.61 24.38
C LYS A 212 -8.66 -6.75 23.77
N GLU A 213 -7.54 -7.37 23.39
CA GLU A 213 -6.46 -6.65 22.70
C GLU A 213 -6.92 -6.07 21.37
N LEU A 214 -7.79 -6.78 20.64
CA LEU A 214 -8.35 -6.31 19.38
C LEU A 214 -9.31 -5.14 19.60
N GLU A 215 -10.18 -5.21 20.63
CA GLU A 215 -11.05 -4.09 21.04
C GLU A 215 -10.25 -2.86 21.47
N ASP A 216 -9.18 -3.04 22.25
CA ASP A 216 -8.30 -1.94 22.67
C ASP A 216 -7.62 -1.28 21.46
N LYS A 217 -7.20 -2.08 20.47
CA LYS A 217 -6.60 -1.58 19.22
C LYS A 217 -7.61 -0.88 18.32
N ASP A 218 -8.83 -1.39 18.24
CA ASP A 218 -9.91 -0.72 17.50
C ASP A 218 -10.24 0.64 18.13
N CYS A 219 -10.30 0.73 19.47
CA CYS A 219 -10.47 2.01 20.17
C CYS A 219 -9.32 2.99 19.90
N GLU A 220 -8.06 2.51 19.88
CA GLU A 220 -6.89 3.34 19.52
C GLU A 220 -7.00 3.86 18.06
N LEU A 221 -7.42 3.01 17.13
CA LEU A 221 -7.61 3.37 15.73
C LEU A 221 -8.70 4.42 15.55
N ASP A 222 -9.84 4.29 16.24
CA ASP A 222 -10.93 5.26 16.19
C ASP A 222 -10.48 6.64 16.67
N VAL A 223 -9.75 6.72 17.79
CA VAL A 223 -9.20 8.00 18.30
C VAL A 223 -8.20 8.61 17.31
N LEU A 224 -7.35 7.80 16.67
CA LEU A 224 -6.43 8.28 15.64
C LEU A 224 -7.17 8.78 14.39
N GLN A 225 -8.23 8.09 13.97
CA GLN A 225 -9.06 8.52 12.84
C GLN A 225 -9.75 9.86 13.13
N GLU A 226 -10.31 10.04 14.32
CA GLU A 226 -10.91 11.31 14.74
C GLU A 226 -9.88 12.44 14.76
N ARG A 227 -8.68 12.18 15.29
CA ARG A 227 -7.59 13.17 15.31
C ARG A 227 -7.17 13.57 13.90
N LEU A 228 -6.98 12.60 13.01
CA LEU A 228 -6.61 12.85 11.61
C LEU A 228 -7.72 13.61 10.86
N ALA A 229 -8.99 13.27 11.12
CA ALA A 229 -10.13 13.98 10.55
C ALA A 229 -10.16 15.44 11.02
N TYR A 230 -9.93 15.68 12.31
CA TYR A 230 -9.85 17.03 12.87
C TYR A 230 -8.70 17.85 12.27
N GLU A 231 -7.51 17.26 12.17
CA GLU A 231 -6.33 17.89 11.59
C GLU A 231 -6.54 18.22 10.10
N LYS A 232 -7.13 17.30 9.33
CA LYS A 232 -7.49 17.53 7.93
C LYS A 232 -8.44 18.72 7.77
N VAL A 233 -9.47 18.81 8.61
CA VAL A 233 -10.43 19.94 8.56
C VAL A 233 -9.74 21.25 8.91
N ASN A 234 -8.84 21.26 9.90
CA ASN A 234 -8.09 22.46 10.26
C ASN A 234 -7.14 22.91 9.14
N LEU A 235 -6.42 21.98 8.53
CA LEU A 235 -5.53 22.30 7.42
C LEU A 235 -6.31 22.83 6.21
N GLN A 236 -7.48 22.26 5.92
CA GLN A 236 -8.39 22.77 4.88
C GLN A 236 -8.86 24.19 5.18
N LYS A 237 -9.25 24.49 6.43
CA LYS A 237 -9.65 25.84 6.86
C LYS A 237 -8.50 26.84 6.73
N LEU A 238 -7.29 26.45 7.13
CA LEU A 238 -6.10 27.30 7.04
C LEU A 238 -5.78 27.64 5.58
N HIS A 239 -5.69 26.62 4.72
CA HIS A 239 -5.43 26.80 3.29
C HIS A 239 -6.51 27.64 2.60
N HIS A 240 -7.78 27.45 2.99
CA HIS A 240 -8.88 28.29 2.49
C HIS A 240 -8.69 29.77 2.91
N SER A 241 -8.37 30.02 4.17
CA SER A 241 -8.10 31.38 4.67
C SER A 241 -6.88 32.01 4.00
N GLU A 242 -5.83 31.25 3.73
CA GLU A 242 -4.63 31.72 3.03
C GLU A 242 -4.95 32.11 1.59
N LEU A 243 -5.67 31.24 0.86
CA LEU A 243 -6.16 31.52 -0.50
C LEU A 243 -7.05 32.76 -0.55
N GLU A 244 -7.95 32.93 0.42
CA GLU A 244 -8.79 34.13 0.52
C GLU A 244 -7.94 35.38 0.76
N SER A 245 -6.95 35.31 1.64
CA SER A 245 -6.05 36.43 1.91
C SER A 245 -5.25 36.83 0.67
N GLU A 246 -4.67 35.87 -0.06
CA GLU A 246 -3.96 36.14 -1.31
C GLU A 246 -4.90 36.71 -2.37
N ARG A 247 -6.10 36.15 -2.51
CA ARG A 247 -7.11 36.64 -3.44
C ARG A 247 -7.48 38.08 -3.15
N THR A 248 -7.62 38.47 -1.88
CA THR A 248 -7.90 39.88 -1.51
C THR A 248 -6.74 40.81 -1.86
N ILE A 249 -5.49 40.37 -1.64
CA ILE A 249 -4.28 41.15 -1.98
C ILE A 249 -4.19 41.36 -3.50
N TYR A 250 -4.38 40.31 -4.30
CA TYR A 250 -4.35 40.41 -5.76
C TYR A 250 -5.51 41.24 -6.31
N ALA A 251 -6.71 41.13 -5.71
CA ALA A 251 -7.84 41.97 -6.08
C ALA A 251 -7.57 43.47 -5.81
N ALA A 252 -6.98 43.80 -4.64
CA ALA A 252 -6.59 45.16 -4.31
C ALA A 252 -5.51 45.71 -5.27
N LYS A 253 -4.51 44.88 -5.62
CA LYS A 253 -3.47 45.24 -6.59
C LYS A 253 -4.05 45.48 -7.98
N MET A 254 -4.99 44.65 -8.42
CA MET A 254 -5.69 44.83 -9.68
C MET A 254 -6.46 46.16 -9.71
N GLN A 255 -7.20 46.46 -8.64
CA GLN A 255 -7.96 47.70 -8.51
C GLN A 255 -7.06 48.94 -8.56
N GLU A 256 -5.88 48.89 -7.94
CA GLU A 256 -4.91 50.00 -7.99
C GLU A 256 -4.34 50.20 -9.40
N LEU A 257 -4.01 49.12 -10.12
CA LEU A 257 -3.57 49.20 -11.52
C LEU A 257 -4.66 49.76 -12.43
N GLU A 258 -5.90 49.32 -12.27
CA GLU A 258 -7.05 49.85 -13.01
C GLU A 258 -7.22 51.36 -12.76
N LYS A 259 -7.09 51.79 -11.50
CA LYS A 259 -7.14 53.20 -11.11
C LYS A 259 -6.01 54.01 -11.76
N GLN A 260 -4.79 53.47 -11.81
CA GLN A 260 -3.66 54.13 -12.47
C GLN A 260 -3.90 54.30 -13.98
N VAL A 261 -4.41 53.25 -14.65
CA VAL A 261 -4.79 53.32 -16.07
C VAL A 261 -5.90 54.36 -16.29
N GLN A 262 -6.92 54.39 -15.42
CA GLN A 262 -8.00 55.36 -15.53
C GLN A 262 -7.53 56.80 -15.32
N ASN A 263 -6.59 57.02 -14.39
CA ASN A 263 -5.97 58.32 -14.16
C ASN A 263 -5.13 58.75 -15.37
N GLN A 264 -4.34 57.84 -15.95
CA GLN A 264 -3.58 58.12 -17.18
C GLN A 264 -4.51 58.47 -18.33
N ARG A 265 -5.58 57.70 -18.56
CA ARG A 265 -6.60 58.01 -19.58
C ARG A 265 -7.22 59.39 -19.38
N SER A 266 -7.57 59.72 -18.13
CA SER A 266 -8.14 61.03 -17.78
C SER A 266 -7.17 62.18 -18.04
N ARG A 267 -5.89 62.00 -17.68
CA ARG A 267 -4.83 62.99 -17.95
C ARG A 267 -4.58 63.17 -19.44
N THR A 268 -4.51 62.08 -20.20
CA THR A 268 -4.36 62.13 -21.67
C THR A 268 -5.54 62.81 -22.33
N MET A 269 -6.78 62.53 -21.89
CA MET A 269 -7.97 63.23 -22.37
C MET A 269 -7.94 64.73 -22.07
N LEU A 270 -7.51 65.14 -20.86
CA LEU A 270 -7.35 66.55 -20.53
C LEU A 270 -6.30 67.24 -21.43
N LEU A 271 -5.17 66.58 -21.68
CA LEU A 271 -4.13 67.10 -22.56
C LEU A 271 -4.63 67.24 -24.01
N ILE A 272 -5.35 66.23 -24.52
CA ILE A 272 -5.97 66.29 -25.86
C ILE A 272 -6.93 67.49 -25.93
N ASN A 273 -7.82 67.65 -24.95
CA ASN A 273 -8.75 68.77 -24.90
C ASN A 273 -8.02 70.12 -24.88
N GLU A 274 -6.92 70.26 -24.14
CA GLU A 274 -6.10 71.47 -24.11
C GLU A 274 -5.46 71.75 -25.48
N LYS A 275 -4.93 70.71 -26.14
CA LYS A 275 -4.36 70.83 -27.49
C LYS A 275 -5.42 71.17 -28.53
N ASP A 276 -6.62 70.60 -28.42
CA ASP A 276 -7.74 70.94 -29.29
C ASP A 276 -8.16 72.41 -29.12
N CYS A 277 -8.22 72.91 -27.88
CA CYS A 277 -8.48 74.34 -27.61
C CYS A 277 -7.39 75.25 -28.21
N GLU A 278 -6.13 74.86 -28.10
CA GLU A 278 -5.01 75.60 -28.67
C GLU A 278 -5.03 75.58 -30.20
N ILE A 279 -5.34 74.43 -30.82
CA ILE A 279 -5.54 74.31 -32.27
C ILE A 279 -6.67 75.24 -32.73
N GLU A 280 -7.80 75.24 -32.03
CA GLU A 280 -8.92 76.14 -32.37
C GLU A 280 -8.55 77.62 -32.19
N ARG A 281 -7.74 77.96 -31.19
CA ARG A 281 -7.21 79.32 -31.00
C ARG A 281 -6.27 79.73 -32.13
N LEU A 282 -5.36 78.84 -32.54
CA LEU A 282 -4.44 79.09 -33.66
C LEU A 282 -5.19 79.20 -34.99
N LYS A 283 -6.17 78.32 -35.25
CA LYS A 283 -7.06 78.42 -36.41
C LYS A 283 -7.79 79.77 -36.46
N LYS A 284 -8.34 80.24 -35.33
CA LYS A 284 -8.97 81.56 -35.24
C LYS A 284 -7.99 82.69 -35.56
N LYS A 285 -6.77 82.66 -35.02
CA LYS A 285 -5.71 83.65 -35.33
C LYS A 285 -5.32 83.66 -36.80
N VAL A 286 -5.12 82.50 -37.39
CA VAL A 286 -4.82 82.36 -38.82
C VAL A 286 -5.98 82.93 -39.64
N ALA A 287 -7.24 82.64 -39.28
CA ALA A 287 -8.40 83.18 -39.97
C ALA A 287 -8.50 84.72 -39.88
N THR A 288 -8.13 85.35 -38.75
CA THR A 288 -8.07 86.81 -38.63
C THR A 288 -6.88 87.42 -39.36
N GLU A 289 -5.70 86.78 -39.37
CA GLU A 289 -4.54 87.22 -40.15
C GLU A 289 -4.80 87.12 -41.66
N HIS A 290 -5.55 86.11 -42.11
CA HIS A 290 -5.96 85.96 -43.50
C HIS A 290 -7.16 86.87 -43.89
N SER A 291 -7.89 87.41 -42.92
CA SER A 291 -8.89 88.47 -43.16
C SER A 291 -8.30 89.88 -43.18
N GLY A 292 -7.01 90.05 -42.82
CA GLY A 292 -6.33 91.34 -42.73
C GLY A 292 -5.27 91.62 -43.81
N SER A 293 -5.01 90.71 -44.74
CA SER A 293 -4.01 90.92 -45.79
C SER A 293 -4.48 90.42 -47.15
N SER A 294 -5.30 91.23 -47.79
CA SER A 294 -5.31 91.31 -49.25
C SER A 294 -4.54 92.56 -49.65
N SER A 295 -3.54 92.37 -50.50
CA SER A 295 -2.79 93.40 -51.24
C SER A 295 -1.65 94.09 -50.49
N VAL A 296 -0.41 93.80 -50.90
CA VAL A 296 0.46 94.74 -51.65
C VAL A 296 1.83 94.10 -51.89
N HIS A 297 2.28 94.15 -53.15
CA HIS A 297 3.66 93.99 -53.62
C HIS A 297 4.74 94.55 -52.67
N ARG A 298 5.92 93.93 -52.62
CA ARG A 298 7.18 94.63 -53.00
C ARG A 298 8.41 93.72 -53.11
N LYS A 299 9.23 94.11 -54.07
CA LYS A 299 10.55 93.62 -54.46
C LYS A 299 11.65 94.03 -53.46
N ASN A 300 12.83 93.44 -53.68
CA ASN A 300 14.21 93.83 -53.33
C ASN A 300 14.80 93.17 -52.08
N THR A 301 15.89 92.40 -52.16
CA THR A 301 17.31 92.62 -52.61
C THR A 301 18.22 92.85 -51.39
N ALA A 302 19.42 92.26 -51.46
CA ALA A 302 20.65 92.46 -50.67
C ALA A 302 20.83 91.48 -49.49
N MET A 303 21.72 90.48 -49.62
CA MET A 303 23.17 90.60 -49.36
C MET A 303 23.49 91.31 -48.04
N LEU A 304 23.85 90.55 -47.01
CA LEU A 304 24.87 90.97 -46.05
C LEU A 304 25.64 89.74 -45.55
N SER A 305 26.89 89.64 -45.99
CA SER A 305 27.93 88.87 -45.32
C SER A 305 28.17 89.47 -43.93
N ARG A 306 28.29 88.64 -42.88
CA ARG A 306 28.99 89.06 -41.66
C ARG A 306 29.68 87.86 -41.00
N LYS A 307 30.93 88.14 -40.65
CA LYS A 307 32.00 87.27 -40.12
C LYS A 307 31.59 86.34 -38.97
N PRO A 308 32.33 85.21 -38.77
CA PRO A 308 32.14 84.36 -37.61
C PRO A 308 32.81 85.02 -36.40
N SER A 309 32.02 85.33 -35.37
CA SER A 309 32.55 85.69 -34.06
C SER A 309 31.74 84.97 -33.00
N SER A 310 32.39 84.03 -32.32
CA SER A 310 32.09 83.59 -30.95
C SER A 310 30.64 83.17 -30.67
N SER A 311 30.13 82.23 -31.46
CA SER A 311 28.88 81.52 -31.14
C SER A 311 29.08 80.48 -30.02
N ASP A 312 30.31 80.01 -29.80
CA ASP A 312 30.56 78.90 -28.87
C ASP A 312 30.45 79.32 -27.40
N ASP A 313 30.66 80.60 -27.08
CA ASP A 313 30.60 81.09 -25.71
C ASP A 313 29.16 81.34 -25.24
N ALA A 314 28.30 81.87 -26.13
CA ALA A 314 26.87 82.03 -25.86
C ALA A 314 26.12 80.68 -25.82
N VAL A 315 26.58 79.71 -26.61
CA VAL A 315 26.02 78.35 -26.62
C VAL A 315 26.44 77.57 -25.37
N ASN A 316 27.68 77.72 -24.90
CA ASN A 316 28.14 77.15 -23.63
C ASN A 316 27.46 77.80 -22.41
N GLU A 317 27.28 79.12 -22.38
CA GLU A 317 26.56 79.78 -21.27
C GLU A 317 25.08 79.33 -21.17
N LEU A 318 24.42 79.08 -22.32
CA LEU A 318 23.07 78.52 -22.36
C LEU A 318 23.00 77.04 -21.94
N LEU A 319 24.02 76.24 -22.26
CA LEU A 319 24.15 74.83 -21.85
C LEU A 319 24.43 74.66 -20.35
N LEU A 320 25.11 75.62 -19.72
CA LEU A 320 25.39 75.63 -18.28
C LEU A 320 24.22 76.16 -17.42
N GLN A 321 23.32 76.96 -18.00
CA GLN A 321 22.12 77.47 -17.32
C GLN A 321 20.85 76.66 -17.59
N SER A 322 20.81 75.83 -18.63
CA SER A 322 19.69 74.92 -18.86
C SER A 322 19.83 73.65 -18.02
N SER A 323 18.75 73.27 -17.35
CA SER A 323 18.50 71.94 -16.77
C SER A 323 18.98 70.80 -17.69
N PRO A 324 19.22 69.59 -17.15
CA PRO A 324 19.98 68.54 -17.84
C PRO A 324 19.45 68.38 -19.26
N SER A 325 20.36 68.42 -20.22
CA SER A 325 20.02 68.52 -21.64
C SER A 325 18.99 67.45 -22.02
N PRO A 326 17.91 67.79 -22.75
CA PRO A 326 16.82 66.86 -23.09
C PRO A 326 17.30 65.54 -23.73
N LEU A 327 18.46 65.58 -24.40
CA LEU A 327 19.12 64.42 -24.98
C LEU A 327 19.65 63.43 -23.91
N VAL A 328 20.15 63.92 -22.78
CA VAL A 328 20.62 63.09 -21.66
C VAL A 328 19.43 62.45 -20.95
N HIS A 329 18.33 63.18 -20.73
CA HIS A 329 17.10 62.62 -20.19
C HIS A 329 16.51 61.54 -21.10
N TYR A 330 16.51 61.77 -22.42
CA TYR A 330 16.06 60.77 -23.39
C TYR A 330 16.96 59.51 -23.39
N ALA A 331 18.28 59.67 -23.36
CA ALA A 331 19.22 58.55 -23.28
C ALA A 331 19.06 57.77 -21.96
N GLN A 332 18.82 58.47 -20.86
CA GLN A 332 18.57 57.87 -19.56
C GLN A 332 17.24 57.10 -19.54
N GLU A 333 16.18 57.67 -20.10
CA GLU A 333 14.86 57.04 -20.19
C GLU A 333 14.89 55.83 -21.13
N GLN A 334 15.63 55.91 -22.24
CA GLN A 334 15.89 54.79 -23.13
C GLN A 334 16.65 53.66 -22.41
N ALA A 335 17.67 53.98 -21.61
CA ALA A 335 18.39 52.99 -20.82
C ALA A 335 17.49 52.30 -19.77
N TYR A 336 16.57 53.03 -19.14
CA TYR A 336 15.58 52.45 -18.24
C TYR A 336 14.62 51.50 -18.96
N CYS A 337 14.07 51.92 -20.11
CA CYS A 337 13.20 51.06 -20.92
C CYS A 337 13.93 49.81 -21.43
N GLU A 338 15.19 49.93 -21.86
CA GLU A 338 16.00 48.79 -22.31
C GLU A 338 16.32 47.83 -21.15
N ALA A 339 16.64 48.35 -19.96
CA ALA A 339 16.86 47.54 -18.76
C ALA A 339 15.59 46.80 -18.32
N GLU A 340 14.44 47.48 -18.34
CA GLU A 340 13.15 46.87 -18.02
C GLU A 340 12.77 45.80 -19.05
N PHE A 341 12.95 46.07 -20.35
CA PHE A 341 12.73 45.10 -21.42
C PHE A 341 13.61 43.86 -21.27
N MET A 342 14.90 44.05 -20.93
CA MET A 342 15.83 42.95 -20.69
C MET A 342 15.46 42.15 -19.44
N SER A 343 14.97 42.81 -18.39
CA SER A 343 14.45 42.16 -17.18
C SER A 343 13.20 41.33 -17.49
N LEU A 344 12.21 41.90 -18.17
CA LEU A 344 10.98 41.21 -18.60
C LEU A 344 11.30 40.03 -19.52
N LYS A 345 12.25 40.18 -20.43
CA LYS A 345 12.70 39.08 -21.31
C LYS A 345 13.38 37.97 -20.53
N LYS A 346 14.12 38.29 -19.47
CA LYS A 346 14.72 37.30 -18.56
C LYS A 346 13.64 36.58 -17.76
N GLN A 347 12.70 37.30 -17.16
CA GLN A 347 11.56 36.72 -16.43
C GLN A 347 10.72 35.83 -17.33
N ARG A 348 10.49 36.22 -18.58
CA ARG A 348 9.77 35.39 -19.55
C ARG A 348 10.48 34.05 -19.80
N ARG A 349 11.82 34.06 -19.96
CA ARG A 349 12.59 32.82 -20.13
C ARG A 349 12.55 31.95 -18.87
N GLU A 350 12.72 32.55 -17.69
CA GLU A 350 12.62 31.83 -16.41
C GLU A 350 11.22 31.19 -16.24
N LEU A 351 10.15 31.91 -16.62
CA LEU A 351 8.79 31.37 -16.63
C LEU A 351 8.59 30.27 -17.69
N GLU A 352 9.15 30.43 -18.89
CA GLU A 352 9.10 29.40 -19.95
C GLU A 352 9.83 28.11 -19.52
N GLU A 353 11.00 28.22 -18.89
CA GLU A 353 11.77 27.09 -18.35
C GLU A 353 11.02 26.39 -17.22
N THR A 354 10.52 27.14 -16.24
CA THR A 354 9.72 26.56 -15.14
C THR A 354 8.43 25.90 -15.64
N MET A 355 7.76 26.48 -16.64
CA MET A 355 6.62 25.83 -17.29
C MET A 355 6.99 24.51 -17.97
N GLN A 356 8.14 24.44 -18.66
CA GLN A 356 8.61 23.19 -19.26
C GLN A 356 8.94 22.14 -18.20
N GLU A 357 9.60 22.53 -17.11
CA GLU A 357 9.88 21.63 -15.99
C GLU A 357 8.61 21.09 -15.33
N VAL A 358 7.61 21.94 -15.12
CA VAL A 358 6.32 21.53 -14.54
C VAL A 358 5.61 20.55 -15.46
N ARG A 359 5.59 20.81 -16.77
CA ARG A 359 5.01 19.88 -17.76
C ARG A 359 5.69 18.52 -17.75
N LEU A 360 7.01 18.47 -17.69
CA LEU A 360 7.74 17.21 -17.61
C LEU A 360 7.43 16.45 -16.31
N ARG A 361 7.34 17.15 -15.18
CA ARG A 361 6.93 16.53 -13.91
C ARG A 361 5.48 16.03 -13.95
N GLU A 362 4.58 16.76 -14.59
CA GLU A 362 3.18 16.36 -14.79
C GLU A 362 3.09 15.08 -15.65
N GLU A 363 3.84 15.00 -16.74
CA GLU A 363 3.91 13.82 -17.60
C GLU A 363 4.43 12.60 -16.82
N GLN A 364 5.54 12.75 -16.09
CA GLN A 364 6.09 11.70 -15.23
C GLN A 364 5.11 11.24 -14.14
N ALA A 365 4.42 12.20 -13.50
CA ALA A 365 3.42 11.88 -12.49
C ALA A 365 2.21 11.17 -13.11
N SER A 366 1.79 11.57 -14.31
CA SER A 366 0.72 10.91 -15.07
C SER A 366 1.08 9.47 -15.42
N GLU A 367 2.31 9.22 -15.86
CA GLU A 367 2.80 7.85 -16.13
C GLU A 367 2.79 7.00 -14.86
N GLN A 368 3.27 7.54 -13.73
CA GLN A 368 3.23 6.82 -12.44
C GLN A 368 1.80 6.51 -12.00
N VAL A 369 0.87 7.45 -12.19
CA VAL A 369 -0.55 7.24 -11.88
C VAL A 369 -1.14 6.11 -12.74
N GLU A 370 -0.84 6.06 -14.02
CA GLU A 370 -1.32 4.98 -14.89
C GLU A 370 -0.71 3.62 -14.50
N LEU A 371 0.59 3.55 -14.19
CA LEU A 371 1.22 2.33 -13.69
C LEU A 371 0.61 1.85 -12.37
N LEU A 372 0.36 2.77 -11.42
CA LEU A 372 -0.27 2.44 -10.15
C LEU A 372 -1.72 1.98 -10.35
N LYS A 373 -2.48 2.60 -11.24
CA LYS A 373 -3.84 2.15 -11.60
C LYS A 373 -3.82 0.74 -12.21
N GLU A 374 -2.84 0.43 -13.06
CA GLU A 374 -2.70 -0.91 -13.62
C GLU A 374 -2.37 -1.96 -12.54
N GLU A 375 -1.49 -1.63 -11.60
CA GLU A 375 -1.18 -2.54 -10.49
C GLU A 375 -2.36 -2.71 -9.54
N ILE A 376 -3.12 -1.65 -9.25
CA ILE A 376 -4.38 -1.74 -8.48
C ILE A 376 -5.36 -2.67 -9.20
N ARG A 377 -5.62 -2.46 -10.49
CA ARG A 377 -6.51 -3.35 -11.28
C ARG A 377 -6.00 -4.80 -11.31
N LYS A 378 -4.69 -5.01 -11.24
CA LYS A 378 -4.09 -6.36 -11.18
C LYS A 378 -4.28 -6.99 -9.81
N LEU A 379 -4.10 -6.24 -8.73
CA LEU A 379 -4.35 -6.68 -7.36
C LEU A 379 -5.83 -6.95 -7.12
N GLU A 380 -6.73 -6.09 -7.60
CA GLU A 380 -8.18 -6.29 -7.55
C GLU A 380 -8.60 -7.60 -8.23
N ARG A 381 -8.05 -7.87 -9.42
CA ARG A 381 -8.24 -9.15 -10.12
C ARG A 381 -7.70 -10.33 -9.31
N ASN A 382 -6.53 -10.19 -8.69
CA ASN A 382 -5.94 -11.27 -7.89
C ASN A 382 -6.76 -11.57 -6.62
N CYS A 383 -7.20 -10.53 -5.88
CA CYS A 383 -8.06 -10.69 -4.71
C CYS A 383 -9.43 -11.28 -5.08
N SER A 384 -10.02 -10.85 -6.20
CA SER A 384 -11.30 -11.40 -6.68
C SER A 384 -11.17 -12.88 -7.06
N ARG A 385 -9.98 -13.31 -7.53
CA ARG A 385 -9.68 -14.72 -7.85
C ARG A 385 -9.47 -15.59 -6.62
N GLU A 386 -8.97 -15.05 -5.51
CA GLU A 386 -8.91 -15.78 -4.23
C GLU A 386 -10.30 -16.07 -3.66
N ASN A 387 -11.29 -15.23 -3.97
CA ASN A 387 -12.70 -15.42 -3.60
C ASN A 387 -13.55 -16.14 -4.67
N ALA A 388 -12.97 -16.45 -5.84
CA ALA A 388 -13.70 -17.11 -6.91
C ALA A 388 -14.02 -18.56 -6.53
N ASN A 389 -15.23 -19.01 -6.84
CA ASN A 389 -15.63 -20.41 -6.63
C ASN A 389 -14.84 -21.33 -7.58
N LEU A 390 -13.68 -21.79 -7.12
CA LEU A 390 -12.76 -22.65 -7.88
C LEU A 390 -13.42 -23.95 -8.33
N GLU A 391 -14.44 -24.44 -7.61
CA GLU A 391 -15.22 -25.61 -8.02
C GLU A 391 -16.10 -25.31 -9.25
N TYR A 392 -16.69 -24.12 -9.34
CA TYR A 392 -17.41 -23.71 -10.55
C TYR A 392 -16.44 -23.56 -11.73
N LEU A 393 -15.29 -22.90 -11.53
CA LEU A 393 -14.29 -22.76 -12.58
C LEU A 393 -13.76 -24.11 -13.06
N LYS A 394 -13.49 -25.04 -12.14
CA LYS A 394 -13.11 -26.43 -12.44
C LYS A 394 -14.17 -27.13 -13.29
N ASN A 395 -15.45 -26.98 -12.96
CA ASN A 395 -16.55 -27.57 -13.74
C ASN A 395 -16.67 -26.96 -15.15
N VAL A 396 -16.50 -25.64 -15.27
CA VAL A 396 -16.52 -24.94 -16.56
C VAL A 396 -15.32 -25.36 -17.43
N ILE A 397 -14.12 -25.46 -16.86
CA ILE A 397 -12.91 -25.92 -17.57
C ILE A 397 -13.04 -27.39 -17.96
N LEU A 398 -13.51 -28.25 -17.05
CA LEU A 398 -13.75 -29.66 -17.34
C LEU A 398 -14.74 -29.82 -18.50
N ARG A 399 -15.85 -29.06 -18.48
CA ARG A 399 -16.82 -29.06 -19.57
C ARG A 399 -16.24 -28.49 -20.86
N TYR A 400 -15.40 -27.45 -20.79
CA TYR A 400 -14.69 -26.90 -21.95
C TYR A 400 -13.80 -27.95 -22.63
N LEU A 401 -13.07 -28.76 -21.85
CA LEU A 401 -12.18 -29.82 -22.34
C LEU A 401 -12.93 -31.02 -22.91
N LEU A 402 -14.06 -31.40 -22.32
CA LEU A 402 -14.83 -32.58 -22.71
C LEU A 402 -15.87 -32.34 -23.81
N THR A 403 -16.24 -31.08 -24.06
CA THR A 403 -17.30 -30.76 -25.03
C THR A 403 -16.75 -30.70 -26.45
N ASN A 404 -17.40 -31.38 -27.39
CA ASN A 404 -17.07 -31.34 -28.83
C ASN A 404 -17.85 -30.27 -29.63
N SER A 405 -18.80 -29.59 -28.98
CA SER A 405 -19.61 -28.52 -29.60
C SER A 405 -18.93 -27.16 -29.49
N GLU A 406 -18.75 -26.49 -30.62
CA GLU A 406 -18.08 -25.19 -30.71
C GLU A 406 -18.85 -24.08 -29.99
N SER A 407 -20.19 -24.08 -30.09
CA SER A 407 -21.03 -23.06 -29.46
C SER A 407 -20.95 -23.12 -27.93
N VAL A 408 -20.99 -24.34 -27.36
CA VAL A 408 -20.85 -24.56 -25.92
C VAL A 408 -19.44 -24.20 -25.48
N ARG A 409 -18.42 -24.55 -26.27
CA ARG A 409 -17.02 -24.21 -25.98
C ARG A 409 -16.81 -22.69 -25.94
N GLN A 410 -17.38 -21.93 -26.88
CA GLN A 410 -17.34 -20.46 -26.87
C GLN A 410 -18.04 -19.86 -25.64
N GLN A 411 -19.18 -20.43 -25.23
CA GLN A 411 -19.85 -20.03 -23.99
C GLN A 411 -18.99 -20.31 -22.75
N MET A 412 -18.32 -21.47 -22.69
CA MET A 412 -17.40 -21.77 -21.59
C MET A 412 -16.20 -20.81 -21.58
N VAL A 413 -15.67 -20.41 -22.74
CA VAL A 413 -14.59 -19.39 -22.82
C VAL A 413 -15.07 -18.03 -22.31
N ALA A 414 -16.30 -17.62 -22.65
CA ALA A 414 -16.88 -16.39 -22.13
C ALA A 414 -17.03 -16.47 -20.59
N ALA A 415 -17.50 -17.61 -20.07
CA ALA A 415 -17.58 -17.84 -18.62
C ALA A 415 -16.21 -17.83 -17.94
N ILE A 416 -15.21 -18.51 -18.49
CA ILE A 416 -13.82 -18.50 -17.99
C ILE A 416 -13.25 -17.07 -18.00
N SER A 417 -13.49 -16.31 -19.08
CA SER A 417 -13.01 -14.93 -19.19
C SER A 417 -13.64 -14.00 -18.16
N ALA A 418 -14.92 -14.25 -17.80
CA ALA A 418 -15.63 -13.48 -16.79
C ALA A 418 -15.17 -13.86 -15.37
N ILE A 419 -15.03 -15.16 -15.06
CA ILE A 419 -14.61 -15.64 -13.73
C ILE A 419 -13.15 -15.26 -13.44
N LEU A 420 -12.28 -15.29 -14.45
CA LEU A 420 -10.86 -14.94 -14.32
C LEU A 420 -10.58 -13.46 -14.62
N GLU A 421 -11.62 -12.67 -14.89
CA GLU A 421 -11.55 -11.23 -15.17
C GLU A 421 -10.44 -10.87 -16.16
N PHE A 422 -10.49 -11.49 -17.34
CA PHE A 422 -9.51 -11.24 -18.39
C PHE A 422 -9.51 -9.76 -18.81
N SER A 423 -8.32 -9.22 -18.97
CA SER A 423 -8.13 -7.88 -19.53
C SER A 423 -8.64 -7.81 -20.98
N PRO A 424 -8.96 -6.62 -21.49
CA PRO A 424 -9.38 -6.44 -22.89
C PRO A 424 -8.36 -6.99 -23.89
N GLN A 425 -7.06 -6.94 -23.56
CA GLN A 425 -5.98 -7.51 -24.37
C GLN A 425 -6.01 -9.05 -24.37
N GLU A 426 -6.22 -9.68 -23.21
CA GLU A 426 -6.33 -11.13 -23.07
C GLU A 426 -7.58 -11.68 -23.77
N ILE A 427 -8.72 -11.02 -23.62
CA ILE A 427 -9.97 -11.36 -24.33
C ILE A 427 -9.74 -11.33 -25.85
N SER A 428 -9.02 -10.33 -26.34
CA SER A 428 -8.70 -10.20 -27.77
C SER A 428 -7.81 -11.34 -28.27
N ARG A 429 -6.76 -11.70 -27.51
CA ARG A 429 -5.90 -12.86 -27.81
C ARG A 429 -6.68 -14.17 -27.83
N VAL A 430 -7.54 -14.40 -26.83
CA VAL A 430 -8.38 -15.60 -26.74
C VAL A 430 -9.35 -15.70 -27.91
N LYS A 431 -9.99 -14.60 -28.30
CA LYS A 431 -10.88 -14.54 -29.49
C LYS A 431 -10.12 -14.77 -30.79
N GLN A 432 -8.88 -14.30 -30.90
CA GLN A 432 -8.04 -14.48 -32.09
C GLN A 432 -7.59 -15.94 -32.24
N THR A 433 -7.14 -16.57 -31.15
CA THR A 433 -6.75 -17.99 -31.14
C THR A 433 -7.95 -18.91 -31.34
N ALA A 434 -9.11 -18.57 -30.78
CA ALA A 434 -10.34 -19.32 -31.02
C ALA A 434 -10.72 -19.34 -32.50
N LYS A 435 -10.56 -18.23 -33.25
CA LYS A 435 -10.83 -18.23 -34.69
C LYS A 435 -9.84 -19.07 -35.51
N GLY A 436 -8.59 -19.20 -35.06
CA GLY A 436 -7.55 -19.93 -35.78
C GLY A 436 -7.56 -21.45 -35.57
N TRP A 437 -8.07 -21.93 -34.42
CA TRP A 437 -8.02 -23.36 -34.08
C TRP A 437 -9.22 -24.17 -34.60
N TRP A 438 -10.35 -23.52 -34.88
CA TRP A 438 -11.62 -24.18 -35.24
C TRP A 438 -12.00 -24.07 -36.73
N GLY A 439 -11.09 -23.56 -37.57
CA GLY A 439 -11.28 -23.38 -39.01
C GLY A 439 -10.70 -24.48 -39.91
N ARG A 440 -10.60 -25.73 -39.44
CA ARG A 440 -10.25 -26.89 -40.27
C ARG A 440 -11.20 -28.05 -40.06
#